data_AF-A0A7Y3LDD4-F1
#
_entry.id   AF-A0A7Y3LDD4-F1
#
_cell.length_a   1.000
_cell.length_b   1.000
_cell.length_c   1.000
_cell.angle_alpha   90.00
_cell.angle_beta   90.00
_cell.angle_gamma   90.00
#
_symmetry.space_group_name_H-M   'P 1'
#
loop_
_entity.id
_entity.type
_entity.pdbx_description
1 polymer ?
#
loop_
_entity_poly.entity_id
_entity_poly.type
_entity_poly.pdbx_seq_one_letter_code
_entity_poly.pdbx_strand_id
1 'polypeptide(L)'
;MDFRPSVGGFRTCVSLAYLSAMMERSHAAMGLTVGAGIGLAAFGVDSSTWLIPAIAVCGAAILPDIDEPNSSVSREFGLMSRGFSTLVNKLAGGHCKLTHSILGLAIVMVLLGLSALGREESAILFGLLAASAWRIVLPRIFGLKRLFVLVGAGGGWYFYHSHLIGDPWLIALVGVGWLVHLLGDYLTAGGIPLLYPREHMASCPIFGATGSGLETVFATVLYAGVGVGLALWYSHHSQITAIHSFLTQWR
;
A
#
# COMPACT_ATOMS: atom_id res chain seq x y z
N MET A 1 -2.93 -39.50 29.22
CA MET A 1 -3.38 -38.24 29.84
C MET A 1 -2.33 -37.20 29.50
N ASP A 2 -2.50 -36.51 28.38
CA ASP A 2 -1.56 -35.49 27.92
C ASP A 2 -1.89 -34.15 28.58
N PHE A 3 -0.95 -33.65 29.36
CA PHE A 3 -1.02 -32.39 30.08
C PHE A 3 -0.73 -31.25 29.09
N ARG A 4 -1.77 -30.65 28.51
CA ARG A 4 -1.64 -29.36 27.83
C ARG A 4 -1.77 -28.25 28.88
N PRO A 5 -0.76 -27.39 29.09
CA PRO A 5 -0.91 -26.27 30.01
C PRO A 5 -1.90 -25.26 29.42
N SER A 6 -2.95 -24.98 30.18
CA SER A 6 -3.92 -23.92 29.92
C SER A 6 -3.28 -22.56 30.16
N VAL A 7 -2.78 -21.93 29.10
CA VAL A 7 -2.46 -20.50 29.12
C VAL A 7 -3.76 -19.69 29.00
N GLY A 8 -4.40 -19.49 30.14
CA GLY A 8 -5.28 -18.35 30.37
C GLY A 8 -4.40 -17.13 30.65
N GLY A 9 -4.50 -16.11 29.81
CA GLY A 9 -3.75 -14.87 29.99
C GLY A 9 -4.07 -13.84 28.92
N PHE A 10 -4.95 -12.88 29.26
CA PHE A 10 -5.07 -11.57 28.63
C PHE A 10 -5.25 -11.52 27.11
N ARG A 11 -6.38 -12.05 26.61
CA ARG A 11 -6.90 -11.62 25.29
C ARG A 11 -7.57 -10.27 25.49
N THR A 12 -6.85 -9.17 25.28
CA THR A 12 -7.49 -7.89 24.94
C THR A 12 -8.42 -8.17 23.77
N CYS A 13 -9.71 -7.88 23.93
CA CYS A 13 -10.76 -8.02 22.90
C CYS A 13 -10.53 -6.99 21.78
N VAL A 14 -9.42 -7.11 21.08
CA VAL A 14 -9.18 -6.38 19.84
C VAL A 14 -9.83 -7.20 18.73
N SER A 15 -10.89 -6.66 18.16
CA SER A 15 -11.61 -7.29 17.03
C SER A 15 -10.64 -7.60 15.88
N LEU A 16 -10.84 -8.74 15.20
CA LEU A 16 -10.10 -9.10 13.97
C LEU A 16 -10.15 -7.99 12.90
N ALA A 17 -11.23 -7.19 12.89
CA ALA A 17 -11.36 -6.03 12.00
C ALA A 17 -10.45 -4.85 12.41
N TYR A 18 -10.11 -4.74 13.70
CA TYR A 18 -9.16 -3.73 14.18
C TYR A 18 -7.72 -4.17 13.88
N LEU A 19 -7.38 -5.45 14.10
CA LEU A 19 -6.06 -5.99 13.77
C LEU A 19 -5.77 -5.88 12.27
N SER A 20 -6.68 -6.33 11.41
CA SER A 20 -6.52 -6.18 9.94
C SER A 20 -6.39 -4.72 9.49
N ALA A 21 -7.15 -3.80 10.10
CA ALA A 21 -7.03 -2.38 9.78
C ALA A 21 -5.75 -1.72 10.34
N MET A 22 -5.10 -2.33 11.33
CA MET A 22 -3.80 -1.88 11.85
C MET A 22 -2.67 -2.37 10.93
N MET A 23 -2.76 -3.61 10.42
CA MET A 23 -1.80 -4.16 9.45
C MET A 23 -1.81 -3.41 8.11
N GLU A 24 -3.01 -3.10 7.59
CA GLU A 24 -3.14 -2.30 6.35
C GLU A 24 -2.42 -0.95 6.46
N ARG A 25 -2.38 -0.35 7.66
CA ARG A 25 -1.77 0.95 7.89
C ARG A 25 -0.26 0.90 7.99
N SER A 26 0.32 -0.13 8.60
CA SER A 26 1.78 -0.24 8.72
C SER A 26 2.42 -0.49 7.36
N HIS A 27 1.88 -1.42 6.58
CA HIS A 27 2.34 -1.74 5.22
C HIS A 27 2.24 -0.54 4.30
N ALA A 28 1.13 0.18 4.37
CA ALA A 28 0.96 1.37 3.56
C ALA A 28 1.82 2.55 4.02
N ALA A 29 2.13 2.67 5.32
CA ALA A 29 3.07 3.67 5.82
C ALA A 29 4.47 3.42 5.26
N MET A 30 4.93 2.15 5.33
CA MET A 30 6.20 1.73 4.75
C MET A 30 6.22 1.98 3.24
N GLY A 31 5.15 1.59 2.54
CA GLY A 31 5.03 1.76 1.10
C GLY A 31 5.09 3.23 0.69
N LEU A 32 4.39 4.10 1.43
CA LEU A 32 4.42 5.54 1.20
C LEU A 32 5.81 6.14 1.44
N THR A 33 6.50 5.75 2.51
CA THR A 33 7.86 6.23 2.80
C THR A 33 8.87 5.76 1.75
N VAL A 34 8.86 4.47 1.40
CA VAL A 34 9.75 3.91 0.39
C VAL A 34 9.49 4.55 -0.98
N GLY A 35 8.22 4.65 -1.37
CA GLY A 35 7.81 5.27 -2.62
C GLY A 35 8.21 6.76 -2.69
N ALA A 36 8.01 7.51 -1.61
CA ALA A 36 8.44 8.91 -1.54
C ALA A 36 9.95 9.06 -1.67
N GLY A 37 10.73 8.20 -1.01
CA GLY A 37 12.19 8.15 -1.15
C GLY A 37 12.64 7.88 -2.58
N ILE A 38 12.04 6.89 -3.25
CA ILE A 38 12.31 6.58 -4.66
C ILE A 38 11.95 7.77 -5.56
N GLY A 39 10.77 8.36 -5.36
CA GLY A 39 10.31 9.49 -6.16
C GLY A 39 11.19 10.73 -6.02
N LEU A 40 11.56 11.08 -4.78
CA LEU A 40 12.43 12.23 -4.53
C LEU A 40 13.84 12.01 -5.10
N ALA A 41 14.37 10.79 -5.01
CA ALA A 41 15.65 10.45 -5.60
C ALA A 41 15.63 10.49 -7.14
N ALA A 42 14.53 10.08 -7.76
CA ALA A 42 14.41 10.01 -9.22
C ALA A 42 14.02 11.34 -9.88
N PHE A 43 13.17 12.14 -9.23
CA PHE A 43 12.55 13.33 -9.83
C PHE A 43 12.88 14.64 -9.10
N GLY A 44 13.57 14.56 -7.97
CA GLY A 44 13.89 15.73 -7.15
C GLY A 44 12.70 16.30 -6.38
N VAL A 45 13.00 17.27 -5.52
CA VAL A 45 12.02 17.92 -4.65
C VAL A 45 11.22 19.00 -5.39
N ASP A 46 11.66 19.49 -6.55
CA ASP A 46 10.98 20.62 -7.21
C ASP A 46 9.76 20.20 -8.05
N SER A 47 9.66 18.91 -8.40
CA SER A 47 8.62 18.38 -9.28
C SER A 47 7.55 17.61 -8.50
N SER A 48 6.27 17.77 -8.80
CA SER A 48 5.20 16.92 -8.21
C SER A 48 5.30 15.45 -8.63
N THR A 49 6.12 15.13 -9.64
CA THR A 49 6.31 13.79 -10.19
C THR A 49 6.75 12.76 -9.14
N TRP A 50 7.43 13.18 -8.06
CA TRP A 50 7.82 12.28 -6.96
C TRP A 50 6.62 11.63 -6.25
N LEU A 51 5.43 12.24 -6.34
CA LEU A 51 4.20 11.70 -5.76
C LEU A 51 3.74 10.42 -6.47
N ILE A 52 4.13 10.18 -7.73
CA ILE A 52 3.74 8.96 -8.46
C ILE A 52 4.35 7.73 -7.78
N PRO A 53 5.68 7.61 -7.58
CA PRO A 53 6.25 6.52 -6.79
C PRO A 53 5.68 6.40 -5.37
N ALA A 54 5.48 7.53 -4.68
CA ALA A 54 4.91 7.55 -3.33
C ALA A 54 3.54 6.87 -3.26
N ILE A 55 2.64 7.26 -4.16
CA ILE A 55 1.26 6.74 -4.21
C ILE A 55 1.24 5.30 -4.74
N ALA A 56 2.01 5.00 -5.79
CA ALA A 56 2.04 3.68 -6.41
C ALA A 56 2.52 2.60 -5.44
N VAL A 57 3.64 2.83 -4.76
CA VAL A 57 4.22 1.87 -3.81
C VAL A 57 3.32 1.73 -2.57
N CYS A 58 2.76 2.84 -2.07
CA CYS A 58 1.79 2.83 -0.98
C CYS A 58 0.57 1.95 -1.29
N GLY A 59 -0.07 2.16 -2.44
CA GLY A 59 -1.22 1.38 -2.86
C GLY A 59 -0.86 -0.09 -3.13
N ALA A 60 0.29 -0.32 -3.78
CA ALA A 60 0.76 -1.66 -4.10
C ALA A 60 1.09 -2.50 -2.84
N ALA A 61 1.55 -1.87 -1.76
CA ALA A 61 1.80 -2.52 -0.48
C ALA A 61 0.52 -3.02 0.23
N ILE A 62 -0.67 -2.64 -0.23
CA ILE A 62 -1.94 -3.11 0.31
C ILE A 62 -2.49 -4.30 -0.50
N LEU A 63 -2.01 -4.50 -1.74
CA LEU A 63 -2.60 -5.46 -2.68
C LEU A 63 -2.58 -6.94 -2.22
N PRO A 64 -1.54 -7.46 -1.56
CA PRO A 64 -1.49 -8.89 -1.24
C PRO A 64 -2.66 -9.34 -0.33
N ASP A 65 -3.09 -8.46 0.59
CA ASP A 65 -4.21 -8.66 1.52
C ASP A 65 -5.61 -8.63 0.86
N ILE A 66 -5.70 -8.34 -0.44
CA ILE A 66 -6.96 -8.48 -1.20
C ILE A 66 -7.38 -9.95 -1.27
N ASP A 67 -6.52 -10.89 -0.92
CA ASP A 67 -6.87 -12.30 -0.78
C ASP A 67 -7.77 -12.61 0.43
N GLU A 68 -7.98 -11.70 1.40
CA GLU A 68 -8.87 -11.91 2.54
C GLU A 68 -10.29 -11.36 2.25
N PRO A 69 -11.32 -12.22 2.07
CA PRO A 69 -12.68 -11.78 1.75
C PRO A 69 -13.32 -10.91 2.84
N ASN A 70 -12.80 -10.97 4.07
CA ASN A 70 -13.20 -10.13 5.18
C ASN A 70 -12.25 -8.95 5.43
N SER A 71 -11.37 -8.60 4.49
CA SER A 71 -10.53 -7.41 4.63
C SER A 71 -11.37 -6.13 4.57
N SER A 72 -10.82 -5.03 5.07
CA SER A 72 -11.37 -3.69 4.88
C SER A 72 -11.59 -3.39 3.39
N VAL A 73 -10.68 -3.86 2.52
CA VAL A 73 -10.75 -3.69 1.07
C VAL A 73 -11.98 -4.39 0.50
N SER A 74 -12.09 -5.68 0.79
CA SER A 74 -13.22 -6.52 0.35
C SER A 74 -14.58 -6.00 0.80
N ARG A 75 -14.68 -5.44 2.02
CA ARG A 75 -15.95 -4.91 2.55
C ARG A 75 -16.37 -3.60 1.90
N GLU A 76 -15.44 -2.74 1.53
CA GLU A 76 -15.76 -1.37 1.10
C GLU A 76 -16.26 -1.28 -0.34
N PHE A 77 -15.73 -2.14 -1.21
CA PHE A 77 -16.17 -2.24 -2.60
C PHE A 77 -17.36 -3.18 -2.82
N GLY A 78 -17.90 -3.77 -1.74
CA GLY A 78 -19.14 -4.55 -1.77
C GLY A 78 -19.00 -5.95 -2.37
N LEU A 79 -20.09 -6.47 -2.95
CA LEU A 79 -20.18 -7.87 -3.39
C LEU A 79 -19.14 -8.25 -4.45
N MET A 80 -18.83 -7.33 -5.37
CA MET A 80 -17.86 -7.57 -6.45
C MET A 80 -16.47 -7.85 -5.89
N SER A 81 -15.98 -7.02 -4.96
CA SER A 81 -14.65 -7.22 -4.38
C SER A 81 -14.60 -8.38 -3.39
N ARG A 82 -15.69 -8.69 -2.68
CA ARG A 82 -15.74 -9.95 -1.91
C ARG A 82 -15.64 -11.18 -2.81
N GLY A 83 -16.33 -11.16 -3.95
CA GLY A 83 -16.26 -12.22 -4.96
C GLY A 83 -14.84 -12.38 -5.50
N PHE A 84 -14.22 -11.27 -5.91
CA PHE A 84 -12.84 -11.24 -6.37
C PHE A 84 -11.87 -11.78 -5.30
N SER A 85 -11.98 -11.29 -4.07
CA SER A 85 -11.12 -11.71 -2.96
C SER A 85 -11.30 -13.19 -2.64
N THR A 86 -12.54 -13.70 -2.69
CA THR A 86 -12.82 -15.13 -2.52
C THR A 86 -12.21 -15.98 -3.64
N LEU A 87 -12.21 -15.46 -4.88
CA LEU A 87 -11.56 -16.13 -6.00
C LEU A 87 -10.04 -16.16 -5.80
N VAL A 88 -9.42 -15.02 -5.50
CA VAL A 88 -7.98 -14.91 -5.23
C VAL A 88 -7.59 -15.81 -4.07
N ASN A 89 -8.33 -15.79 -2.96
CA ASN A 89 -8.11 -16.66 -1.81
C ASN A 89 -8.04 -18.14 -2.21
N LYS A 90 -9.04 -18.60 -2.99
CA LYS A 90 -9.10 -20.00 -3.44
C LYS A 90 -7.95 -20.36 -4.37
N LEU A 91 -7.62 -19.49 -5.33
CA LEU A 91 -6.52 -19.70 -6.28
C LEU A 91 -5.15 -19.66 -5.59
N ALA A 92 -5.01 -18.83 -4.56
CA ALA A 92 -3.79 -18.68 -3.78
C ALA A 92 -3.60 -19.78 -2.70
N GLY A 93 -4.61 -20.63 -2.49
CA GLY A 93 -4.60 -21.69 -1.49
C GLY A 93 -4.97 -21.24 -0.06
N GLY A 94 -5.55 -20.04 0.09
CA GLY A 94 -5.93 -19.42 1.36
C GLY A 94 -5.29 -18.05 1.55
N HIS A 95 -5.62 -17.40 2.67
CA HIS A 95 -4.98 -16.14 3.10
C HIS A 95 -3.56 -16.43 3.65
N CYS A 96 -2.63 -15.49 3.43
CA CYS A 96 -1.21 -15.63 3.76
C CYS A 96 -0.55 -16.86 3.11
N LYS A 97 -0.88 -17.13 1.84
CA LYS A 97 -0.32 -18.24 1.05
C LYS A 97 0.39 -17.69 -0.19
N LEU A 98 -0.05 -18.02 -1.41
CA LEU A 98 0.64 -17.65 -2.64
C LEU A 98 0.88 -16.13 -2.75
N THR A 99 -0.13 -15.32 -2.45
CA THR A 99 -0.09 -13.84 -2.46
C THR A 99 1.00 -13.26 -1.55
N HIS A 100 1.34 -13.95 -0.47
CA HIS A 100 2.32 -13.54 0.54
C HIS A 100 3.66 -14.28 0.36
N SER A 101 3.97 -14.73 -0.86
CA SER A 101 5.19 -15.45 -1.19
C SER A 101 5.98 -14.78 -2.32
N ILE A 102 7.28 -15.09 -2.41
CA ILE A 102 8.11 -14.63 -3.51
C ILE A 102 7.62 -15.19 -4.85
N LEU A 103 7.06 -16.41 -4.85
CA LEU A 103 6.46 -17.00 -6.04
C LEU A 103 5.23 -16.20 -6.52
N GLY A 104 4.34 -15.81 -5.60
CA GLY A 104 3.18 -14.99 -5.94
C GLY A 104 3.58 -13.63 -6.50
N LEU A 105 4.56 -12.98 -5.88
CA LEU A 105 5.16 -11.76 -6.40
C LEU A 105 5.70 -11.97 -7.84
N ALA A 106 6.50 -13.02 -8.05
CA ALA A 106 7.08 -13.31 -9.36
C ALA A 106 5.99 -13.52 -10.43
N ILE A 107 4.92 -14.26 -10.10
CA ILE A 107 3.78 -14.48 -11.00
C ILE A 107 3.13 -13.15 -11.38
N VAL A 108 2.82 -12.30 -10.40
CA VAL A 108 2.19 -11.00 -10.67
C VAL A 108 3.07 -10.11 -11.53
N MET A 109 4.38 -10.06 -11.25
CA MET A 109 5.32 -9.25 -12.02
C MET A 109 5.46 -9.76 -13.46
N VAL A 110 5.47 -11.07 -13.67
CA VAL A 110 5.48 -11.66 -15.02
C VAL A 110 4.18 -11.32 -15.76
N LEU A 111 3.02 -11.47 -15.12
CA LEU A 111 1.72 -11.16 -15.74
C LEU A 111 1.61 -9.67 -16.13
N LEU A 112 2.03 -8.76 -15.25
CA LEU A 112 2.06 -7.32 -15.53
C LEU A 112 3.08 -6.97 -16.64
N GLY A 113 4.24 -7.63 -16.64
CA GLY A 113 5.23 -7.45 -17.70
C GLY A 113 4.72 -7.92 -19.07
N LEU A 114 3.99 -9.04 -19.11
CA LEU A 114 3.40 -9.60 -20.32
C LEU A 114 2.19 -8.82 -20.82
N SER A 115 1.46 -8.10 -19.96
CA SER A 115 0.28 -7.34 -20.37
C SER A 115 0.63 -6.13 -21.24
N ALA A 116 1.91 -5.76 -21.36
CA ALA A 116 2.41 -4.67 -22.19
C ALA A 116 1.55 -3.40 -22.05
N LEU A 117 1.31 -3.00 -20.79
CA LEU A 117 0.42 -1.87 -20.46
C LEU A 117 0.84 -0.64 -21.26
N GLY A 118 -0.11 -0.09 -22.02
CA GLY A 118 0.02 1.24 -22.58
C GLY A 118 -0.30 2.29 -21.52
N ARG A 119 -0.19 3.54 -21.94
CA ARG A 119 -0.35 4.70 -21.06
C ARG A 119 -1.73 4.78 -20.40
N GLU A 120 -2.80 4.41 -21.10
CA GLU A 120 -4.15 4.45 -20.53
C GLU A 120 -4.35 3.35 -19.49
N GLU A 121 -3.86 2.14 -19.78
CA GLU A 121 -3.92 1.02 -18.86
C GLU A 121 -3.06 1.29 -17.60
N SER A 122 -1.89 1.89 -17.76
CA SER A 122 -1.04 2.37 -16.66
C SER A 122 -1.74 3.45 -15.84
N ALA A 123 -2.41 4.41 -16.46
CA ALA A 123 -3.15 5.44 -15.75
C ALA A 123 -4.31 4.84 -14.95
N ILE A 124 -5.02 3.84 -15.51
CA ILE A 124 -6.09 3.13 -14.80
C ILE A 124 -5.53 2.36 -13.61
N LEU A 125 -4.45 1.61 -13.81
CA LEU A 125 -3.76 0.90 -12.74
C LEU A 125 -3.33 1.86 -11.63
N PHE A 126 -2.69 2.97 -11.99
CA PHE A 126 -2.28 3.99 -11.02
C PHE A 126 -3.47 4.62 -10.30
N GLY A 127 -4.58 4.86 -10.98
CA GLY A 127 -5.84 5.28 -10.35
C GLY A 127 -6.30 4.29 -9.28
N LEU A 128 -6.30 2.98 -9.57
CA LEU A 128 -6.67 1.95 -8.60
C LEU A 128 -5.70 1.91 -7.40
N LEU A 129 -4.39 2.05 -7.64
CA LEU A 129 -3.38 2.16 -6.59
C LEU A 129 -3.60 3.42 -5.73
N ALA A 130 -3.89 4.56 -6.36
CA ALA A 130 -4.20 5.80 -5.67
C ALA A 130 -5.47 5.67 -4.82
N ALA A 131 -6.50 4.99 -5.33
CA ALA A 131 -7.71 4.70 -4.58
C ALA A 131 -7.42 3.80 -3.36
N SER A 132 -6.53 2.81 -3.51
CA SER A 132 -6.11 1.95 -2.40
C SER A 132 -5.34 2.73 -1.32
N ALA A 133 -4.40 3.60 -1.72
CA ALA A 133 -3.64 4.47 -0.83
C ALA A 133 -4.54 5.53 -0.14
N TRP A 134 -5.49 6.11 -0.87
CA TRP A 134 -6.37 7.18 -0.38
C TRP A 134 -7.22 6.74 0.83
N ARG A 135 -7.55 5.45 0.93
CA ARG A 135 -8.35 4.88 2.04
C ARG A 135 -7.69 5.03 3.40
N ILE A 136 -6.37 5.15 3.45
CA ILE A 136 -5.61 5.34 4.69
C ILE A 136 -5.90 6.71 5.30
N VAL A 137 -6.03 7.72 4.42
CA VAL A 137 -6.14 9.13 4.80
C VAL A 137 -7.56 9.47 5.23
N LEU A 138 -8.55 8.70 4.80
CA LEU A 138 -9.94 8.99 5.14
C LEU A 138 -10.22 8.76 6.63
N PRO A 139 -10.62 9.80 7.39
CA PRO A 139 -11.28 9.57 8.65
C PRO A 139 -12.53 8.73 8.34
N ARG A 140 -12.87 7.76 9.21
CA ARG A 140 -14.03 6.86 9.06
C ARG A 140 -15.35 7.62 9.24
N ILE A 141 -15.54 8.71 8.49
CA ILE A 141 -16.70 9.59 8.53
C ILE A 141 -17.74 9.01 7.55
N PHE A 142 -18.99 9.05 8.00
CA PHE A 142 -20.14 8.28 7.54
C PHE A 142 -20.42 8.28 6.03
N GLY A 143 -20.93 7.14 5.53
CA GLY A 143 -21.78 7.01 4.33
C GLY A 143 -21.15 7.19 2.94
N LEU A 144 -20.08 7.96 2.79
CA LEU A 144 -19.55 8.39 1.48
C LEU A 144 -18.27 7.68 1.03
N LYS A 145 -17.87 6.59 1.69
CA LYS A 145 -16.61 5.86 1.39
C LYS A 145 -16.40 5.54 -0.09
N ARG A 146 -17.46 5.12 -0.79
CA ARG A 146 -17.42 4.80 -2.22
C ARG A 146 -17.09 6.02 -3.07
N LEU A 147 -17.65 7.18 -2.74
CA LEU A 147 -17.35 8.43 -3.45
C LEU A 147 -15.88 8.78 -3.33
N PHE A 148 -15.30 8.69 -2.14
CA PHE A 148 -13.89 9.02 -1.94
C PHE A 148 -12.93 8.06 -2.65
N VAL A 149 -13.27 6.78 -2.72
CA VAL A 149 -12.52 5.81 -3.51
C VAL A 149 -12.55 6.16 -4.99
N LEU A 150 -13.72 6.55 -5.53
CA LEU A 150 -13.85 7.00 -6.92
C LEU A 150 -13.08 8.30 -7.18
N VAL A 151 -13.08 9.23 -6.22
CA VAL A 151 -12.29 10.47 -6.29
C VAL A 151 -10.80 10.15 -6.28
N GLY A 152 -10.33 9.26 -5.41
CA GLY A 152 -8.94 8.80 -5.39
C GLY A 152 -8.54 8.12 -6.70
N ALA A 153 -9.44 7.30 -7.27
CA ALA A 153 -9.20 6.64 -8.55
C ALA A 153 -9.10 7.63 -9.72
N GLY A 154 -10.10 8.52 -9.86
CA GLY A 154 -10.14 9.51 -10.93
C GLY A 154 -9.01 10.54 -10.80
N GLY A 155 -8.73 11.00 -9.58
CA GLY A 155 -7.62 11.91 -9.28
C GLY A 155 -6.27 11.29 -9.58
N GLY A 156 -6.05 10.04 -9.18
CA GLY A 156 -4.83 9.29 -9.51
C GLY A 156 -4.67 9.12 -11.03
N TRP A 157 -5.70 8.64 -11.72
CA TRP A 157 -5.71 8.51 -13.18
C TRP A 157 -5.34 9.82 -13.88
N TYR A 158 -6.01 10.92 -13.52
CA TYR A 158 -5.75 12.24 -14.09
C TYR A 158 -4.32 12.74 -13.76
N PHE A 159 -3.86 12.49 -12.54
CA PHE A 159 -2.51 12.87 -12.12
C PHE A 159 -1.44 12.12 -12.91
N TYR A 160 -1.58 10.79 -13.06
CA TYR A 160 -0.66 10.01 -13.88
C TYR A 160 -0.68 10.45 -15.35
N HIS A 161 -1.88 10.65 -15.90
CA HIS A 161 -2.04 11.12 -17.27
C HIS A 161 -1.46 12.52 -17.47
N SER A 162 -1.48 13.42 -16.49
CA SER A 162 -0.87 14.75 -16.63
C SER A 162 0.67 14.74 -16.54
N HIS A 163 1.29 13.61 -16.17
CA HIS A 163 2.74 13.47 -16.08
C HIS A 163 3.30 12.53 -17.17
N LEU A 164 4.57 12.72 -17.55
CA LEU A 164 5.26 11.93 -18.57
C LEU A 164 6.19 10.89 -17.93
N ILE A 165 5.65 10.03 -17.07
CA ILE A 165 6.38 8.85 -16.58
C ILE A 165 6.08 7.66 -17.52
N GLY A 166 7.10 6.94 -17.95
CA GLY A 166 6.94 5.76 -18.81
C GLY A 166 6.34 4.56 -18.08
N ASP A 167 5.61 3.72 -18.82
CA ASP A 167 4.83 2.58 -18.32
C ASP A 167 5.64 1.52 -17.51
N PRO A 168 6.89 1.15 -17.89
CA PRO A 168 7.66 0.14 -17.15
C PRO A 168 7.98 0.52 -15.70
N TRP A 169 8.05 1.82 -15.40
CA TRP A 169 8.28 2.30 -14.04
C TRP A 169 7.12 1.94 -13.12
N LEU A 170 5.88 2.02 -13.60
CA LEU A 170 4.72 1.72 -12.77
C LEU A 170 4.71 0.24 -12.36
N ILE A 171 5.00 -0.67 -13.29
CA ILE A 171 5.09 -2.10 -13.00
C ILE A 171 6.16 -2.37 -11.94
N ALA A 172 7.36 -1.78 -12.08
CA ALA A 172 8.42 -1.90 -11.09
C ALA A 172 7.99 -1.40 -9.71
N LEU A 173 7.26 -0.28 -9.64
CA LEU A 173 6.72 0.28 -8.39
C LEU A 173 5.68 -0.63 -7.74
N VAL A 174 4.86 -1.34 -8.52
CA VAL A 174 3.96 -2.38 -7.98
C VAL A 174 4.76 -3.49 -7.31
N GLY A 175 5.83 -3.96 -7.96
CA GLY A 175 6.73 -4.97 -7.39
C GLY A 175 7.39 -4.51 -6.09
N VAL A 176 7.84 -3.24 -6.04
CA VAL A 176 8.41 -2.65 -4.81
C VAL A 176 7.36 -2.59 -3.70
N GLY A 177 6.13 -2.14 -3.98
CA GLY A 177 5.08 -2.09 -2.96
C GLY A 177 4.75 -3.48 -2.41
N TRP A 178 4.64 -4.47 -3.29
CA TRP A 178 4.43 -5.86 -2.90
C TRP A 178 5.59 -6.40 -2.05
N LEU A 179 6.84 -6.09 -2.39
CA LEU A 179 8.01 -6.44 -1.56
C LEU A 179 7.96 -5.76 -0.19
N VAL A 180 7.54 -4.50 -0.12
CA VAL A 180 7.38 -3.77 1.14
C VAL A 180 6.33 -4.44 2.04
N HIS A 181 5.23 -4.93 1.46
CA HIS A 181 4.25 -5.72 2.19
C HIS A 181 4.87 -7.01 2.77
N LEU A 182 5.54 -7.81 1.92
CA LEU A 182 6.19 -9.05 2.35
C LEU A 182 7.23 -8.79 3.44
N LEU A 183 7.98 -7.70 3.34
CA LEU A 183 8.94 -7.27 4.35
C LEU A 183 8.22 -6.94 5.66
N GLY A 184 7.11 -6.21 5.59
CA GLY A 184 6.28 -5.90 6.75
C GLY A 184 5.86 -7.15 7.51
N ASP A 185 5.29 -8.13 6.82
CA ASP A 185 4.87 -9.39 7.43
C ASP A 185 6.04 -10.21 7.97
N TYR A 186 7.15 -10.26 7.23
CA TYR A 186 8.39 -10.91 7.66
C TYR A 186 8.92 -10.32 8.97
N LEU A 187 8.74 -9.02 9.20
CA LEU A 187 9.15 -8.33 10.42
C LEU A 187 8.23 -8.58 11.63
N THR A 188 7.12 -9.30 11.44
CA THR A 188 6.22 -9.75 12.51
C THR A 188 6.44 -11.22 12.85
N ALA A 189 5.87 -11.67 13.98
CA ALA A 189 5.84 -13.07 14.37
C ALA A 189 4.98 -13.95 13.45
N GLY A 190 4.08 -13.35 12.65
CA GLY A 190 3.29 -14.07 11.65
C GLY A 190 4.14 -14.59 10.49
N GLY A 191 5.12 -13.79 10.05
CA GLY A 191 6.03 -14.15 8.97
C GLY A 191 5.36 -14.32 7.62
N ILE A 192 6.11 -14.86 6.67
CA ILE A 192 5.65 -15.14 5.30
C ILE A 192 6.03 -16.56 4.84
N PRO A 193 5.22 -17.23 4.00
CA PRO A 193 5.58 -18.47 3.35
C PRO A 193 6.52 -18.22 2.15
N LEU A 194 7.78 -17.86 2.44
CA LEU A 194 8.75 -17.39 1.43
C LEU A 194 8.85 -18.31 0.19
N LEU A 195 8.83 -19.62 0.41
CA LEU A 195 8.98 -20.67 -0.62
C LEU A 195 7.68 -21.47 -0.86
N TYR A 196 6.51 -20.82 -0.74
CA TYR A 196 5.23 -21.44 -1.10
C TYR A 196 5.34 -22.18 -2.45
N PRO A 197 4.87 -23.44 -2.58
CA PRO A 197 3.91 -24.14 -1.73
C PRO A 197 4.49 -24.81 -0.47
N ARG A 198 5.80 -24.68 -0.21
CA ARG A 198 6.35 -25.11 1.08
C ARG A 198 5.89 -24.13 2.16
N GLU A 199 5.11 -24.62 3.12
CA GLU A 199 4.46 -23.78 4.13
C GLU A 199 5.36 -23.40 5.32
N HIS A 200 6.68 -23.34 5.11
CA HIS A 200 7.60 -22.87 6.16
C HIS A 200 7.50 -21.35 6.27
N MET A 201 7.01 -20.87 7.42
CA MET A 201 6.90 -19.44 7.71
C MET A 201 8.26 -18.88 8.11
N ALA A 202 8.82 -18.01 7.27
CA ALA A 202 10.02 -17.25 7.57
C ALA A 202 9.64 -15.96 8.30
N SER A 203 10.31 -15.66 9.41
CA SER A 203 10.09 -14.42 10.16
C SER A 203 11.36 -13.93 10.87
N CYS A 204 11.45 -12.62 11.03
CA CYS A 204 12.39 -11.93 11.90
C CYS A 204 11.59 -10.94 12.75
N PRO A 205 11.02 -11.35 13.89
CA PRO A 205 9.94 -10.65 14.57
C PRO A 205 10.40 -9.40 15.35
N ILE A 206 10.94 -8.40 14.65
CA ILE A 206 11.35 -7.10 15.23
C ILE A 206 10.14 -6.39 15.85
N PHE A 207 8.98 -6.46 15.18
CA PHE A 207 7.74 -5.88 15.68
C PHE A 207 7.00 -6.78 16.69
N GLY A 208 7.50 -8.00 16.93
CA GLY A 208 6.82 -8.98 17.78
C GLY A 208 5.51 -9.46 17.15
N ALA A 209 4.45 -9.55 17.96
CA ALA A 209 3.13 -9.96 17.46
C ALA A 209 2.59 -8.98 16.42
N THR A 210 1.89 -9.52 15.42
CA THR A 210 1.20 -8.73 14.40
C THR A 210 0.20 -7.74 15.02
N GLY A 211 0.26 -6.48 14.60
CA GLY A 211 -0.55 -5.40 15.17
C GLY A 211 -0.05 -4.91 16.54
N SER A 212 1.24 -5.09 16.86
CA SER A 212 1.79 -4.65 18.14
C SER A 212 1.79 -3.12 18.28
N GLY A 213 1.93 -2.66 19.53
CA GLY A 213 2.13 -1.24 19.81
C GLY A 213 3.39 -0.69 19.13
N LEU A 214 4.46 -1.50 19.01
CA LEU A 214 5.69 -1.09 18.34
C LEU A 214 5.45 -0.87 16.83
N GLU A 215 4.75 -1.81 16.18
CA GLU A 215 4.35 -1.67 14.78
C GLU A 215 3.50 -0.40 14.55
N THR A 216 2.59 -0.12 15.48
CA THR A 216 1.72 1.06 15.43
C THR A 216 2.50 2.36 15.57
N VAL A 217 3.42 2.43 16.53
CA VAL A 217 4.29 3.58 16.73
C VAL A 217 5.17 3.80 15.50
N PHE A 218 5.76 2.72 14.97
CA PHE A 218 6.58 2.75 13.77
C PHE A 218 5.79 3.32 12.58
N ALA A 219 4.61 2.78 12.28
CA ALA A 219 3.75 3.28 11.22
C ALA A 219 3.36 4.75 11.40
N THR A 220 3.04 5.15 12.65
CA THR A 220 2.67 6.53 12.97
C THR A 220 3.82 7.50 12.73
N VAL A 221 5.05 7.13 13.12
CA VAL A 221 6.25 7.93 12.88
C VAL A 221 6.51 8.08 11.38
N LEU A 222 6.34 7.02 10.60
CA LEU A 222 6.48 7.08 9.14
C LEU A 222 5.47 8.04 8.51
N TYR A 223 4.18 7.94 8.87
CA TYR A 223 3.16 8.87 8.39
C TYR A 223 3.45 10.31 8.79
N ALA A 224 3.85 10.55 10.05
CA ALA A 224 4.19 11.88 10.52
C ALA A 224 5.39 12.46 9.75
N GLY A 225 6.42 11.65 9.51
CA GLY A 225 7.60 12.05 8.74
C GLY A 225 7.25 12.43 7.30
N VAL A 226 6.47 11.60 6.60
CA VAL A 226 6.00 11.92 5.23
C VAL A 226 5.11 13.15 5.24
N GLY A 227 4.19 13.27 6.21
CA GLY A 227 3.29 14.43 6.33
C GLY A 227 4.03 15.75 6.55
N VAL A 228 5.03 15.76 7.44
CA VAL A 228 5.92 16.92 7.64
C VAL A 228 6.70 17.21 6.36
N GLY A 229 7.27 16.19 5.71
CA GLY A 229 7.98 16.35 4.44
C GLY A 229 7.11 16.97 3.35
N LEU A 230 5.85 16.52 3.22
CA LEU A 230 4.89 17.05 2.26
C LEU A 230 4.52 18.51 2.58
N ALA A 231 4.32 18.86 3.86
CA ALA A 231 4.03 20.22 4.28
C ALA A 231 5.19 21.19 3.97
N LEU A 232 6.43 20.74 4.22
CA LEU A 232 7.64 21.49 3.88
C LEU A 232 7.78 21.65 2.36
N TRP A 233 7.57 20.58 1.60
CA TRP A 233 7.58 20.59 0.14
C TRP A 233 6.57 21.60 -0.43
N TYR A 234 5.32 21.56 0.04
CA TYR A 234 4.27 22.49 -0.39
C TYR A 234 4.63 23.95 -0.06
N SER A 235 5.18 24.18 1.13
CA SER A 235 5.62 25.51 1.57
C SER A 235 6.75 26.05 0.68
N HIS A 236 7.72 25.22 0.33
CA HIS A 236 8.81 25.57 -0.59
C HIS A 236 8.31 25.84 -2.01
N HIS A 237 7.49 24.93 -2.56
CA HIS A 237 7.00 25.02 -3.93
C HIS A 237 6.07 26.23 -4.17
N SER A 238 5.25 26.59 -3.17
CA SER A 238 4.40 27.78 -3.22
C SER A 238 5.21 29.08 -3.24
N GLN A 239 6.32 29.15 -2.49
CA GLN A 239 7.23 30.30 -2.53
C GLN A 239 7.91 30.46 -3.90
N ILE A 240 8.41 29.37 -4.49
CA ILE A 240 9.03 29.40 -5.83
C ILE A 240 8.01 29.88 -6.87
N THR A 241 6.80 29.34 -6.85
CA THR A 241 5.74 29.72 -7.80
C THR A 241 5.36 31.19 -7.67
N ALA A 242 5.29 31.72 -6.44
CA ALA A 242 5.01 33.13 -6.18
C ALA A 242 6.11 34.05 -6.71
N ILE A 243 7.38 33.71 -6.49
CA ILE A 243 8.53 34.45 -7.01
C ILE A 243 8.53 34.42 -8.54
N HIS A 244 8.35 33.24 -9.15
CA HIS A 244 8.33 33.10 -10.61
C HIS A 244 7.21 33.94 -11.24
N SER A 245 6.00 33.87 -10.67
CA SER A 245 4.85 34.67 -11.13
C SER A 245 5.13 36.17 -11.03
N PHE A 246 5.70 36.61 -9.91
CA PHE A 246 6.12 38.00 -9.72
C PHE A 246 7.17 38.43 -10.74
N LEU A 247 8.15 37.59 -11.07
CA LEU A 247 9.20 37.94 -12.04
C LEU A 247 8.67 37.95 -13.49
N THR A 248 7.71 37.10 -13.81
CA THR A 248 7.13 37.02 -15.17
C THR A 248 6.10 38.10 -15.46
N GLN A 249 5.44 38.68 -14.45
CA GLN A 249 4.42 39.71 -14.67
C GLN A 249 5.00 41.07 -15.12
N TRP A 250 6.31 41.26 -14.98
CA TRP A 250 7.04 42.48 -15.38
C TRP A 250 7.82 42.31 -16.70
N ARG A 251 7.63 41.18 -17.40
CA ARG A 251 8.16 40.92 -18.75
C ARG A 251 7.03 41.03 -19.77
#